data_AF-A0ABD5DBT9-F1
#
_entry.id   AF-A0ABD5DBT9-F1
#
_cell.length_a   1.000
_cell.length_b   1.000
_cell.length_c   1.000
_cell.angle_alpha   90.00
_cell.angle_beta   90.00
_cell.angle_gamma   90.00
#
_symmetry.space_group_name_H-M   'P 1'
#
loop_
_entity.id
_entity.type
_entity.pdbx_description
1 polymer ?
#
loop_
_entity_poly.entity_id
_entity_poly.type
_entity_poly.pdbx_seq_one_letter_code
_entity_poly.pdbx_strand_id
1 'polypeptide(L)'
;MKLKTVTIDGKVYAEVDGDKPIYIHDDGKEMPHDAPHSVATIARLNNEANTHRVANEAAEIALKAFEGIEDPAAAKKALQTIQNLDDKKLVDAGEVEKVKAEAIKAVEEKYAPIVAQRDALEASLHKELIGGGFARSKYIQDNIAVPVDMVQATFGHHFKIEEGKVVAYDPNGEKIYSRVRPGELANVDEALESLVGGYQHKDLILKGGKGTGGGFQGGGKGGAPTGMKRSEMSVSQKADYIKEHGNDAFLKLPN
;
A
#
# COMPACT_ATOMS: atom_id res chain seq x y z
N MET A 1 -24.26 70.51 66.18
CA MET A 1 -25.24 69.94 67.14
C MET A 1 -24.67 69.95 68.55
N LYS A 2 -25.47 70.34 69.56
CA LYS A 2 -25.11 70.30 70.98
C LYS A 2 -26.19 69.55 71.77
N LEU A 3 -25.80 68.77 72.77
CA LEU A 3 -26.76 68.08 73.63
C LEU A 3 -27.57 69.11 74.43
N LYS A 4 -28.90 68.97 74.45
CA LYS A 4 -29.76 69.78 75.30
C LYS A 4 -29.64 69.29 76.74
N THR A 5 -29.32 70.18 77.66
CA THR A 5 -29.07 69.83 79.06
C THR A 5 -29.91 70.69 80.01
N VAL A 6 -30.21 70.14 81.18
CA VAL A 6 -30.89 70.81 82.28
C VAL A 6 -30.09 70.60 83.58
N THR A 7 -30.00 71.63 84.42
CA THR A 7 -29.30 71.56 85.71
C THR A 7 -30.31 71.42 86.85
N ILE A 8 -30.20 70.36 87.63
CA ILE A 8 -31.05 70.09 88.81
C ILE A 8 -30.13 69.77 89.99
N ASP A 9 -30.28 70.50 91.10
CA ASP A 9 -29.46 70.36 92.32
C ASP A 9 -27.94 70.37 92.07
N GLY A 10 -27.49 71.25 91.18
CA GLY A 10 -26.08 71.41 90.81
C GLY A 10 -25.50 70.31 89.90
N LYS A 11 -26.32 69.35 89.46
CA LYS A 11 -25.93 68.32 88.48
C LYS A 11 -26.55 68.58 87.12
N VAL A 12 -25.80 68.32 86.05
CA VAL A 12 -26.23 68.49 84.66
C VAL A 12 -26.76 67.17 84.11
N TYR A 13 -28.00 67.18 83.62
CA TYR A 13 -28.68 66.04 83.01
C TYR A 13 -29.01 66.32 81.54
N ALA A 14 -29.08 65.27 80.73
CA ALA A 14 -29.57 65.37 79.36
C ALA A 14 -31.10 65.45 79.35
N GLU A 15 -31.66 66.32 78.51
CA GLU A 15 -33.09 66.28 78.21
C GLU A 15 -33.37 65.16 77.21
N VAL A 16 -34.43 64.39 77.45
CA VAL A 16 -34.80 63.22 76.64
C VAL A 16 -36.23 63.34 76.15
N ASP A 17 -36.48 62.87 74.94
CA ASP A 17 -37.82 62.58 74.41
C ASP A 17 -37.97 61.06 74.30
N GLY A 18 -38.78 60.47 75.18
CA GLY A 18 -38.79 59.04 75.43
C GLY A 18 -37.44 58.55 75.98
N ASP A 19 -36.78 57.65 75.24
CA ASP A 19 -35.46 57.08 75.55
C ASP A 19 -34.30 57.77 74.80
N LYS A 20 -34.58 58.82 74.02
CA LYS A 20 -33.62 59.46 73.12
C LYS A 20 -33.20 60.85 73.64
N PRO A 21 -31.89 61.13 73.75
CA PRO A 21 -31.42 62.47 74.09
C PRO A 21 -31.76 63.50 73.02
N ILE A 22 -32.16 64.70 73.43
CA ILE A 22 -32.49 65.81 72.53
C ILE A 22 -31.22 66.60 72.21
N TYR A 23 -30.97 66.84 70.93
CA TYR A 23 -29.88 67.69 70.45
C TYR A 23 -30.43 68.97 69.82
N ILE A 24 -29.75 70.08 70.09
CA ILE A 24 -29.95 71.37 69.44
C ILE A 24 -29.07 71.39 68.20
N HIS A 25 -29.69 71.45 67.03
CA HIS A 25 -29.01 71.57 65.74
C HIS A 25 -28.52 72.99 65.51
N ASP A 26 -27.64 73.18 64.52
CA ASP A 26 -27.03 74.48 64.24
C ASP A 26 -28.04 75.51 63.71
N ASP A 27 -29.22 75.06 63.26
CA ASP A 27 -30.39 75.89 62.90
C ASP A 27 -31.29 76.22 64.09
N GLY A 28 -30.89 75.86 65.31
CA GLY A 28 -31.63 76.08 66.56
C GLY A 28 -32.77 75.11 66.81
N LYS A 29 -33.03 74.15 65.91
CA LYS A 29 -34.09 73.15 66.12
C LYS A 29 -33.66 72.07 67.11
N GLU A 30 -34.62 71.64 67.90
CA GLU A 30 -34.45 70.56 68.87
C GLU A 30 -35.03 69.27 68.31
N MET A 31 -34.22 68.21 68.25
CA MET A 31 -34.64 66.91 67.72
C MET A 31 -34.09 65.78 68.60
N PRO A 32 -34.87 64.71 68.85
CA PRO A 32 -34.35 63.50 69.47
C PRO A 32 -33.33 62.81 68.56
N HIS A 33 -32.19 62.40 69.12
CA HIS A 33 -31.17 61.67 68.39
C HIS A 33 -31.27 60.16 68.64
N ASP A 34 -31.55 59.41 67.58
CA ASP A 34 -31.54 57.95 67.58
C ASP A 34 -30.15 57.42 67.20
N ALA A 35 -29.31 57.19 68.21
CA ALA A 35 -27.96 56.69 67.98
C ALA A 35 -27.93 55.26 67.36
N PRO A 36 -28.73 54.28 67.82
CA PRO A 36 -28.80 52.96 67.18
C PRO A 36 -29.18 52.99 65.70
N HIS A 37 -30.21 53.77 65.32
CA HIS A 37 -30.61 53.92 63.92
C HIS A 37 -29.54 54.62 63.08
N SER A 38 -28.87 55.63 63.64
CA SER A 38 -27.77 56.34 62.97
C SER A 38 -26.60 55.39 62.68
N VAL A 39 -26.21 54.56 63.64
CA VAL A 39 -25.15 53.56 63.47
C VAL A 39 -25.53 52.52 62.40
N ALA A 40 -26.78 52.03 62.42
CA ALA A 40 -27.28 51.10 61.41
C ALA A 40 -27.26 51.73 59.99
N THR A 41 -27.63 53.00 59.88
CA THR A 41 -27.60 53.75 58.61
C THR A 41 -26.16 53.92 58.11
N ILE A 42 -25.21 54.27 58.98
CA ILE A 42 -23.78 54.38 58.63
C ILE A 42 -23.25 53.03 58.13
N ALA A 43 -23.56 51.93 58.82
CA ALA A 43 -23.14 50.59 58.41
C ALA A 43 -23.69 50.23 57.01
N ARG A 44 -24.97 50.52 56.75
CA ARG A 44 -25.59 50.30 55.42
C ARG A 44 -24.89 51.11 54.33
N LEU A 45 -24.65 52.40 54.56
CA LEU A 45 -23.99 53.29 53.61
C LEU A 45 -22.55 52.87 53.32
N ASN A 46 -21.81 52.44 54.35
CA ASN A 46 -20.43 51.94 54.18
C ASN A 46 -20.39 50.66 53.35
N ASN A 47 -21.34 49.74 53.58
CA ASN A 47 -21.44 48.52 52.76
C ASN A 47 -21.78 48.85 51.31
N GLU A 48 -22.74 49.75 51.08
CA GLU A 48 -23.11 50.22 49.74
C GLU A 48 -21.92 50.87 49.01
N ALA A 49 -21.19 51.76 49.69
CA ALA A 49 -19.98 52.39 49.15
C ALA A 49 -18.90 51.36 48.79
N ASN A 50 -18.71 50.34 49.64
CA ASN A 50 -17.77 49.26 49.34
C ASN A 50 -18.22 48.43 48.12
N THR A 51 -19.51 48.12 47.99
CA THR A 51 -20.05 47.43 46.81
C THR A 51 -19.82 48.23 45.54
N HIS A 52 -20.07 49.54 45.54
CA HIS A 52 -19.83 50.40 44.39
C HIS A 52 -18.34 50.48 44.02
N ARG A 53 -17.46 50.58 45.02
CA ARG A 53 -16.00 50.56 44.79
C ARG A 53 -15.56 49.27 44.12
N VAL A 54 -15.99 48.13 44.64
CA VAL A 54 -15.64 46.81 44.08
C VAL A 54 -16.19 46.64 42.67
N ALA A 55 -17.42 47.10 42.41
CA ALA A 55 -18.01 47.05 41.08
C ALA A 55 -17.25 47.95 40.08
N ASN A 56 -16.82 49.13 40.50
CA ASN A 56 -16.03 50.03 39.67
C ASN A 56 -14.65 49.45 39.36
N GLU A 57 -13.95 48.91 40.36
CA GLU A 57 -12.67 48.22 40.17
C GLU A 57 -12.79 47.05 39.18
N ALA A 58 -13.85 46.24 39.29
CA ALA A 58 -14.12 45.15 38.36
C ALA A 58 -14.41 45.65 36.93
N ALA A 59 -15.16 46.74 36.77
CA ALA A 59 -15.45 47.36 35.48
C ALA A 59 -14.19 47.94 34.83
N GLU A 60 -13.33 48.61 35.59
CA GLU A 60 -12.04 49.14 35.11
C GLU A 60 -11.11 48.01 34.64
N ILE A 61 -11.04 46.90 35.37
CA ILE A 61 -10.26 45.72 34.96
C ILE A 61 -10.81 45.13 33.65
N ALA A 62 -12.14 45.00 33.52
CA ALA A 62 -12.76 44.50 32.31
C ALA A 62 -12.51 45.44 31.10
N LEU A 63 -12.55 46.75 31.31
CA LEU A 63 -12.29 47.75 30.28
C LEU A 63 -10.83 47.75 29.81
N LYS A 64 -9.87 47.51 30.70
CA LYS A 64 -8.44 47.38 30.35
C LYS A 64 -8.18 46.28 29.31
N ALA A 65 -8.97 45.21 29.29
CA ALA A 65 -8.84 44.16 28.26
C ALA A 65 -9.14 44.66 26.84
N PHE A 66 -9.79 45.82 26.70
CA PHE A 66 -10.09 46.47 25.43
C PHE A 66 -9.20 47.69 25.15
N GLU A 67 -8.17 47.93 25.97
CA GLU A 67 -7.22 49.03 25.78
C GLU A 67 -6.50 48.88 24.43
N GLY A 68 -6.45 49.97 23.66
CA GLY A 68 -5.92 49.96 22.28
C GLY A 68 -6.94 49.64 21.19
N ILE A 69 -8.21 49.37 21.51
CA ILE A 69 -9.30 49.26 20.54
C ILE A 69 -10.04 50.60 20.45
N GLU A 70 -9.68 51.43 19.48
CA GLU A 70 -10.30 52.76 19.27
C GLU A 70 -11.71 52.67 18.68
N ASP A 71 -11.96 51.68 17.82
CA ASP A 71 -13.28 51.42 17.21
C ASP A 71 -13.71 49.96 17.43
N PRO A 72 -14.56 49.69 18.42
CA PRO A 72 -15.10 48.36 18.68
C PRO A 72 -15.91 47.77 17.52
N ALA A 73 -16.54 48.59 16.68
CA ALA A 73 -17.28 48.12 15.52
C ALA A 73 -16.32 47.66 14.41
N ALA A 74 -15.24 48.40 14.17
CA ALA A 74 -14.18 47.99 13.27
C ALA A 74 -13.50 46.69 13.74
N ALA A 75 -13.22 46.55 15.04
CA ALA A 75 -12.64 45.32 15.60
C ALA A 75 -13.55 44.10 15.37
N LYS A 76 -14.86 44.23 15.62
CA LYS A 76 -15.84 43.16 15.33
C LYS A 76 -15.89 42.82 13.84
N LYS A 77 -15.84 43.83 12.96
CA LYS A 77 -15.82 43.63 11.50
C LYS A 77 -14.53 42.94 11.05
N ALA A 78 -13.38 43.26 11.64
CA ALA A 78 -12.11 42.60 11.37
C ALA A 78 -12.16 41.12 11.77
N LEU A 79 -12.69 40.79 12.95
CA LEU A 79 -12.91 39.41 13.39
C LEU A 79 -13.82 38.64 12.43
N GLN A 80 -14.94 39.22 12.02
CA GLN A 80 -15.83 38.63 11.00
C GLN A 80 -15.12 38.42 9.66
N THR A 81 -14.26 39.36 9.25
CA THR A 81 -13.49 39.24 8.00
C THR A 81 -12.49 38.11 8.08
N ILE A 82 -11.79 37.94 9.21
CA ILE A 82 -10.86 36.83 9.44
C ILE A 82 -11.61 35.49 9.38
N GLN A 83 -12.75 35.39 10.05
CA GLN A 83 -13.59 34.18 10.01
C GLN A 83 -13.99 33.82 8.57
N ASN A 84 -14.47 34.80 7.79
CA ASN A 84 -14.84 34.59 6.39
C ASN A 84 -13.65 34.19 5.50
N LEU A 85 -12.42 34.64 5.81
CA LEU A 85 -11.21 34.26 5.09
C LEU A 85 -10.83 32.80 5.35
N ASP A 86 -10.97 32.32 6.59
CA ASP A 86 -10.70 30.92 6.93
C ASP A 86 -11.75 30.00 6.30
N ASP A 87 -13.03 30.40 6.31
CA ASP A 87 -14.09 29.67 5.60
C ASP A 87 -13.81 29.59 4.08
N LYS A 88 -13.37 30.69 3.46
CA LYS A 88 -13.00 30.70 2.04
C LYS A 88 -11.82 29.78 1.74
N LYS A 89 -10.76 29.79 2.57
CA LYS A 89 -9.60 28.88 2.40
C LYS A 89 -10.00 27.42 2.48
N LEU A 90 -10.94 27.06 3.36
CA LEU A 90 -11.44 25.69 3.49
C LEU A 90 -12.21 25.25 2.24
N VAL A 91 -13.05 26.14 1.69
CA VAL A 91 -13.78 25.89 0.43
C VAL A 91 -12.80 25.75 -0.74
N ASP A 92 -11.87 26.69 -0.90
CA ASP A 92 -10.86 26.66 -1.97
C ASP A 92 -10.00 25.38 -1.88
N ALA A 93 -9.62 24.95 -0.66
CA ALA A 93 -8.89 23.70 -0.45
C ALA A 93 -9.71 22.46 -0.87
N GLY A 94 -11.01 22.42 -0.55
CA GLY A 94 -11.90 21.33 -0.97
C GLY A 94 -12.09 21.27 -2.49
N GLU A 95 -12.23 22.43 -3.15
CA GLU A 95 -12.33 22.49 -4.62
C GLU A 95 -11.04 22.05 -5.30
N VAL A 96 -9.87 22.44 -4.78
CA VAL A 96 -8.57 22.01 -5.33
C VAL A 96 -8.40 20.49 -5.25
N GLU A 97 -8.77 19.87 -4.12
CA GLU A 97 -8.71 18.40 -4.01
C GLU A 97 -9.68 17.71 -4.96
N LYS A 98 -10.87 18.28 -5.18
CA LYS A 98 -11.82 17.76 -6.18
C LYS A 98 -11.27 17.85 -7.60
N VAL A 99 -10.67 18.98 -7.99
CA VAL A 99 -10.06 19.17 -9.31
C VAL A 99 -8.89 18.21 -9.51
N LYS A 100 -8.03 17.99 -8.49
CA LYS A 100 -6.95 16.99 -8.56
C LYS A 100 -7.50 15.58 -8.74
N ALA A 101 -8.53 15.21 -7.99
CA ALA A 101 -9.16 13.89 -8.11
C ALA A 101 -9.78 13.68 -9.50
N GLU A 102 -10.47 14.69 -10.04
CA GLU A 102 -11.01 14.65 -11.41
C GLU A 102 -9.91 14.58 -12.47
N ALA A 103 -8.80 15.30 -12.28
CA ALA A 103 -7.65 15.23 -13.18
C ALA A 103 -6.97 13.85 -13.17
N ILE A 104 -6.76 13.26 -11.98
CA ILE A 104 -6.23 11.90 -11.85
C ILE A 104 -7.16 10.90 -12.53
N LYS A 105 -8.47 11.00 -12.26
CA LYS A 105 -9.47 10.11 -12.86
C LYS A 105 -9.49 10.23 -14.39
N ALA A 106 -9.44 11.44 -14.94
CA ALA A 106 -9.41 11.67 -16.37
C ALA A 106 -8.12 11.12 -17.03
N VAL A 107 -7.00 11.15 -16.31
CA VAL A 107 -5.74 10.52 -16.74
C VAL A 107 -5.88 9.00 -16.71
N GLU A 108 -6.32 8.42 -15.60
CA GLU A 108 -6.53 6.97 -15.47
C GLU A 108 -7.48 6.42 -16.54
N GLU A 109 -8.62 7.08 -16.78
CA GLU A 109 -9.58 6.69 -17.82
C GLU A 109 -8.97 6.71 -19.23
N LYS A 110 -8.04 7.62 -19.51
CA LYS A 110 -7.34 7.68 -20.80
C LYS A 110 -6.23 6.64 -20.92
N TYR A 111 -5.47 6.39 -19.86
CA TYR A 111 -4.30 5.51 -19.91
C TYR A 111 -4.62 4.05 -19.68
N ALA A 112 -5.64 3.71 -18.87
CA ALA A 112 -6.06 2.33 -18.63
C ALA A 112 -6.31 1.52 -19.92
N PRO A 113 -7.09 2.01 -20.92
CA PRO A 113 -7.28 1.27 -22.16
C PRO A 113 -6.00 1.17 -23.00
N ILE A 114 -5.13 2.19 -22.97
CA ILE A 114 -3.85 2.18 -23.69
C ILE A 114 -2.91 1.13 -23.10
N VAL A 115 -2.82 1.06 -21.77
CA VAL A 115 -2.02 0.06 -21.07
C VAL A 115 -2.54 -1.34 -21.40
N ALA A 116 -3.85 -1.57 -21.32
CA ALA A 116 -4.45 -2.85 -21.68
C ALA A 116 -4.19 -3.25 -23.15
N GLN A 117 -4.28 -2.30 -24.08
CA GLN A 117 -3.92 -2.54 -25.49
C GLN A 117 -2.44 -2.84 -25.67
N ARG A 118 -1.56 -2.15 -24.94
CA ARG A 118 -0.11 -2.39 -24.95
C ARG A 118 0.23 -3.77 -24.42
N ASP A 119 -0.36 -4.18 -23.29
CA ASP A 119 -0.23 -5.54 -22.74
C ASP A 119 -0.67 -6.59 -23.75
N ALA A 120 -1.84 -6.41 -24.37
CA ALA A 120 -2.38 -7.34 -25.36
C ALA A 120 -1.50 -7.43 -26.62
N LEU A 121 -0.99 -6.29 -27.10
CA LEU A 121 -0.11 -6.24 -28.27
C LEU A 121 1.25 -6.86 -27.97
N GLU A 122 1.82 -6.61 -26.79
CA GLU A 122 3.08 -7.20 -26.34
C GLU A 122 2.98 -8.72 -26.22
N ALA A 123 1.90 -9.23 -25.63
CA ALA A 123 1.63 -10.68 -25.57
C ALA A 123 1.49 -11.29 -26.97
N SER A 124 0.83 -10.58 -27.89
CA SER A 124 0.68 -11.01 -29.29
C SER A 124 2.02 -11.03 -30.02
N LEU A 125 2.86 -10.01 -29.80
CA LEU A 125 4.20 -9.90 -30.36
C LEU A 125 5.13 -11.00 -29.82
N HIS A 126 5.08 -11.27 -28.51
CA HIS A 126 5.77 -12.39 -27.88
C HIS A 126 5.39 -13.71 -28.54
N LYS A 127 4.09 -13.97 -28.71
CA LYS A 127 3.59 -15.19 -29.34
C LYS A 127 4.08 -15.33 -30.79
N GLU A 128 4.05 -14.25 -31.57
CA GLU A 128 4.46 -14.29 -32.98
C GLU A 128 5.98 -14.41 -33.15
N LEU A 129 6.76 -13.57 -32.49
CA LEU A 129 8.21 -13.55 -32.69
C LEU A 129 8.90 -14.77 -32.08
N ILE A 130 8.56 -15.13 -30.84
CA ILE A 130 9.16 -16.30 -30.18
C ILE A 130 8.52 -17.58 -30.72
N GLY A 131 7.18 -17.69 -30.69
CA GLY A 131 6.50 -18.90 -31.16
C GLY A 131 6.72 -19.17 -32.65
N GLY A 132 6.65 -18.14 -33.49
CA GLY A 132 6.99 -18.26 -34.91
C GLY A 132 8.46 -18.57 -35.15
N GLY A 133 9.37 -18.06 -34.30
CA GLY A 133 10.79 -18.41 -34.31
C GLY A 133 11.03 -19.90 -34.05
N PHE A 134 10.37 -20.46 -33.04
CA PHE A 134 10.43 -21.90 -32.73
C PHE A 134 9.80 -22.75 -33.84
N ALA A 135 8.62 -22.36 -34.35
CA ALA A 135 7.95 -23.08 -35.43
C ALA A 135 8.78 -23.18 -36.72
N ARG A 136 9.60 -22.15 -37.00
CA ARG A 136 10.47 -22.08 -38.19
C ARG A 136 11.91 -22.49 -37.92
N SER A 137 12.25 -22.91 -36.70
CA SER A 137 13.61 -23.28 -36.30
C SER A 137 14.10 -24.49 -37.09
N LYS A 138 15.19 -24.34 -37.83
CA LYS A 138 15.84 -25.47 -38.52
C LYS A 138 16.50 -26.40 -37.52
N TYR A 139 17.06 -25.84 -36.44
CA TYR A 139 17.65 -26.62 -35.36
C TYR A 139 16.64 -27.62 -34.77
N ILE A 140 15.42 -27.16 -34.46
CA ILE A 140 14.34 -28.04 -33.99
C ILE A 140 13.97 -29.09 -35.05
N GLN A 141 13.75 -28.66 -36.29
CA GLN A 141 13.37 -29.56 -37.39
C GLN A 141 14.38 -30.68 -37.62
N ASP A 142 15.67 -30.40 -37.53
CA ASP A 142 16.73 -31.34 -37.87
C ASP A 142 17.17 -32.18 -36.67
N ASN A 143 17.28 -31.58 -35.47
CA ASN A 143 17.98 -32.18 -34.33
C ASN A 143 17.07 -32.58 -33.16
N ILE A 144 15.83 -32.10 -33.09
CA ILE A 144 14.95 -32.35 -31.94
C ILE A 144 13.90 -33.42 -32.26
N ALA A 145 13.75 -34.41 -31.37
CA ALA A 145 12.82 -35.53 -31.51
C ALA A 145 11.43 -35.27 -30.91
N VAL A 146 11.33 -34.30 -30.00
CA VAL A 146 10.07 -33.94 -29.33
C VAL A 146 9.30 -32.85 -30.10
N PRO A 147 7.96 -32.80 -29.95
CA PRO A 147 7.12 -31.76 -30.55
C PRO A 147 7.56 -30.32 -30.19
N VAL A 148 7.36 -29.39 -31.14
CA VAL A 148 7.82 -27.98 -31.03
C VAL A 148 7.19 -27.26 -29.84
N ASP A 149 5.92 -27.52 -29.53
CA ASP A 149 5.20 -26.97 -28.40
C ASP A 149 5.84 -27.34 -27.06
N MET A 150 6.34 -28.58 -26.91
CA MET A 150 7.09 -29.02 -25.73
C MET A 150 8.45 -28.32 -25.61
N VAL A 151 9.14 -28.11 -26.74
CA VAL A 151 10.40 -27.35 -26.78
C VAL A 151 10.15 -25.90 -26.39
N GLN A 152 9.10 -25.29 -26.92
CA GLN A 152 8.71 -23.92 -26.62
C GLN A 152 8.29 -23.76 -25.16
N ALA A 153 7.54 -24.70 -24.59
CA ALA A 153 7.16 -24.67 -23.19
C ALA A 153 8.39 -24.78 -22.26
N THR A 154 9.40 -25.57 -22.65
CA THR A 154 10.60 -25.81 -21.84
C THR A 154 11.60 -24.66 -21.96
N PHE A 155 11.89 -24.21 -23.18
CA PHE A 155 12.97 -23.26 -23.45
C PHE A 155 12.48 -21.86 -23.80
N GLY A 156 11.20 -21.67 -24.11
CA GLY A 156 10.65 -20.39 -24.56
C GLY A 156 10.79 -19.26 -23.55
N HIS A 157 10.82 -19.57 -22.25
CA HIS A 157 11.01 -18.56 -21.20
C HIS A 157 12.41 -17.91 -21.21
N HIS A 158 13.38 -18.52 -21.89
CA HIS A 158 14.72 -17.95 -22.08
C HIS A 158 14.73 -16.87 -23.16
N PHE A 159 13.67 -16.74 -23.95
CA PHE A 159 13.57 -15.76 -25.02
C PHE A 159 12.71 -14.59 -24.57
N LYS A 160 13.23 -13.38 -24.77
CA LYS A 160 12.55 -12.11 -24.47
C LYS A 160 12.57 -11.23 -25.71
N ILE A 161 11.63 -10.29 -25.78
CA ILE A 161 11.65 -9.26 -26.81
C ILE A 161 12.28 -8.01 -26.21
N GLU A 162 13.40 -7.60 -26.78
CA GLU A 162 14.05 -6.32 -26.46
C GLU A 162 14.17 -5.51 -27.74
N GLU A 163 13.71 -4.26 -27.70
CA GLU A 163 13.75 -3.35 -28.85
C GLU A 163 13.12 -3.95 -30.13
N GLY A 164 12.09 -4.78 -29.98
CA GLY A 164 11.41 -5.47 -31.07
C GLY A 164 12.15 -6.67 -31.66
N LYS A 165 13.26 -7.11 -31.06
CA LYS A 165 14.04 -8.28 -31.49
C LYS A 165 14.00 -9.37 -30.41
N VAL A 166 14.07 -10.62 -30.85
CA VAL A 166 14.18 -11.77 -29.95
C VAL A 166 15.60 -11.85 -29.41
N VAL A 167 15.75 -11.81 -28.09
CA VAL A 167 16.99 -11.96 -27.36
C VAL A 167 16.88 -13.18 -26.46
N ALA A 168 17.86 -14.08 -26.57
CA ALA A 168 17.92 -15.27 -25.73
C ALA A 168 18.86 -15.06 -24.55
N TYR A 169 18.46 -15.64 -23.42
CA TYR A 169 19.18 -15.61 -22.15
C TYR A 169 19.52 -17.03 -21.70
N ASP A 170 20.73 -17.24 -21.20
CA ASP A 170 21.14 -18.52 -20.63
C ASP A 170 20.46 -18.77 -19.26
N PRO A 171 20.66 -19.94 -18.63
CA PRO A 171 20.14 -20.22 -17.29
C PRO A 171 20.68 -19.31 -16.17
N ASN A 172 21.80 -18.61 -16.40
CA ASN A 172 22.39 -17.67 -15.46
C ASN A 172 21.82 -16.24 -15.63
N GLY A 173 21.03 -16.01 -16.67
CA GLY A 173 20.46 -14.70 -16.99
C GLY A 173 21.36 -13.82 -17.86
N GLU A 174 22.37 -14.39 -18.52
CA GLU A 174 23.26 -13.69 -19.44
C GLU A 174 22.77 -13.80 -20.89
N LYS A 175 23.04 -12.78 -21.72
CA LYS A 175 22.65 -12.79 -23.14
C LYS A 175 23.47 -13.83 -23.89
N ILE A 176 22.80 -14.65 -24.70
CA ILE A 176 23.47 -15.63 -25.56
C ILE A 176 23.94 -14.94 -26.84
N TYR A 177 25.25 -14.96 -27.08
CA TYR A 177 25.89 -14.39 -28.26
C TYR A 177 26.11 -15.45 -29.35
N SER A 178 26.06 -15.02 -30.61
CA SER A 178 26.32 -15.88 -31.76
C SER A 178 27.77 -16.35 -31.77
N ARG A 179 27.97 -17.65 -31.99
CA ARG A 179 29.32 -18.24 -32.15
C ARG A 179 29.84 -18.04 -33.57
N VAL A 180 28.92 -17.87 -34.53
CA VAL A 180 29.23 -17.65 -35.96
C VAL A 180 29.45 -16.16 -36.25
N ARG A 181 28.76 -15.28 -35.51
CA ARG A 181 28.82 -13.81 -35.65
C ARG A 181 29.27 -13.18 -34.33
N PRO A 182 30.59 -13.08 -34.10
CA PRO A 182 31.13 -12.54 -32.86
C PRO A 182 30.63 -11.11 -32.60
N GLY A 183 30.13 -10.87 -31.38
CA GLY A 183 29.60 -9.57 -30.96
C GLY A 183 28.11 -9.35 -31.29
N GLU A 184 27.48 -10.23 -32.07
CA GLU A 184 26.03 -10.21 -32.29
C GLU A 184 25.31 -11.19 -31.36
N LEU A 185 24.05 -10.89 -31.05
CA LEU A 185 23.18 -11.81 -30.32
C LEU A 185 22.89 -13.06 -31.15
N ALA A 186 22.82 -14.21 -30.48
CA ALA A 186 22.46 -15.47 -31.11
C ALA A 186 21.06 -15.36 -31.74
N ASN A 187 20.89 -15.91 -32.94
CA ASN A 187 19.55 -16.10 -33.48
C ASN A 187 18.83 -17.24 -32.71
N VAL A 188 17.55 -17.46 -33.00
CA VAL A 188 16.73 -18.46 -32.29
C VAL A 188 17.34 -19.86 -32.36
N ASP A 189 17.90 -20.25 -33.50
CA ASP A 189 18.52 -21.57 -33.69
C ASP A 189 19.81 -21.73 -32.87
N GLU A 190 20.73 -20.77 -32.94
CA GLU A 190 21.99 -20.78 -32.19
C GLU A 190 21.76 -20.73 -30.68
N ALA A 191 20.77 -19.93 -30.25
CA ALA A 191 20.38 -19.83 -28.87
C ALA A 191 19.77 -21.14 -28.36
N LEU A 192 18.88 -21.76 -29.14
CA LEU A 192 18.30 -23.06 -28.82
C LEU A 192 19.36 -24.15 -28.74
N GLU A 193 20.33 -24.15 -29.66
CA GLU A 193 21.44 -25.10 -29.62
C GLU A 193 22.25 -24.97 -28.33
N SER A 194 22.54 -23.73 -27.91
CA SER A 194 23.24 -23.46 -26.65
C SER A 194 22.43 -23.93 -25.44
N LEU A 195 21.15 -23.59 -25.38
CA LEU A 195 20.23 -23.93 -24.27
C LEU A 195 20.01 -25.45 -24.16
N VAL A 196 19.74 -26.12 -25.28
CA VAL A 196 19.60 -27.58 -25.33
C VAL A 196 20.93 -28.25 -25.00
N GLY A 197 22.05 -27.70 -25.46
CA GLY A 197 23.39 -28.22 -25.16
C GLY A 197 23.71 -28.25 -23.65
N GLY A 198 23.21 -27.26 -22.90
CA GLY A 198 23.32 -27.15 -21.44
C GLY A 198 22.24 -27.89 -20.64
N TYR A 199 21.21 -28.44 -21.30
CA TYR A 199 20.12 -29.14 -20.63
C TYR A 199 20.55 -30.53 -20.16
N GLN A 200 20.30 -30.85 -18.89
CA GLN A 200 20.75 -32.11 -18.27
C GLN A 200 20.19 -33.37 -18.96
N HIS A 201 18.98 -33.28 -19.51
CA HIS A 201 18.30 -34.39 -20.16
C HIS A 201 18.24 -34.24 -21.69
N LYS A 202 19.21 -33.53 -22.28
CA LYS A 202 19.24 -33.25 -23.73
C LYS A 202 19.17 -34.50 -24.59
N ASP A 203 19.79 -35.59 -24.17
CA ASP A 203 19.82 -36.85 -24.93
C ASP A 203 18.44 -37.48 -25.10
N LEU A 204 17.47 -37.13 -24.23
CA LEU A 204 16.08 -37.58 -24.34
C LEU A 204 15.26 -36.77 -25.36
N ILE A 205 15.68 -35.53 -25.64
CA ILE A 205 14.95 -34.62 -26.55
C ILE A 205 15.63 -34.49 -27.91
N LEU A 206 16.92 -34.78 -28.02
CA LEU A 206 17.64 -34.82 -29.28
C LEU A 206 17.25 -36.08 -30.07
N LYS A 207 17.19 -35.96 -31.39
CA LYS A 207 17.15 -37.14 -32.25
C LYS A 207 18.43 -37.91 -32.00
N GLY A 208 18.31 -39.18 -31.63
CA GLY A 208 19.45 -40.08 -31.47
C GLY A 208 20.39 -39.89 -32.66
N GLY A 209 21.61 -39.46 -32.38
CA GLY A 209 22.45 -38.85 -33.40
C GLY A 209 22.59 -39.72 -34.65
N LYS A 210 22.82 -39.10 -35.80
CA LYS A 210 23.49 -39.73 -36.95
C LYS A 210 24.96 -40.02 -36.61
N GLY A 211 25.21 -40.62 -35.45
CA GLY A 211 26.47 -41.16 -35.01
C GLY A 211 26.43 -42.66 -35.27
N THR A 212 27.30 -43.10 -36.17
CA THR A 212 27.72 -44.49 -36.33
C THR A 212 27.97 -45.12 -34.94
N GLY A 213 27.04 -45.95 -34.46
CA GLY A 213 27.12 -46.52 -33.12
C GLY A 213 26.14 -47.66 -32.91
N GLY A 214 26.60 -48.88 -33.17
CA GLY A 214 26.05 -50.13 -32.63
C GLY A 214 24.70 -50.57 -33.16
N GLY A 215 24.70 -51.40 -34.21
CA GLY A 215 23.49 -52.07 -34.67
C GLY A 215 22.79 -52.85 -33.56
N PHE A 216 21.59 -52.39 -33.19
CA PHE A 216 20.59 -53.23 -32.55
C PHE A 216 19.54 -53.55 -33.60
N GLN A 217 19.82 -54.58 -34.39
CA GLN A 217 18.82 -55.25 -35.21
C GLN A 217 17.90 -56.00 -34.25
N GLY A 218 16.76 -55.39 -33.95
CA GLY A 218 15.66 -56.05 -33.24
C GLY A 218 15.24 -57.29 -34.02
N GLY A 219 15.64 -58.45 -33.51
CA GLY A 219 15.25 -59.75 -34.02
C GLY A 219 13.75 -59.96 -33.82
N GLY A 220 13.02 -60.05 -34.92
CA GLY A 220 11.59 -60.35 -34.94
C GLY A 220 11.19 -61.10 -36.19
N LYS A 221 11.01 -62.42 -36.02
CA LYS A 221 10.34 -63.42 -36.89
C LYS A 221 11.08 -63.91 -38.14
N GLY A 222 11.45 -65.19 -38.10
CA GLY A 222 11.59 -66.00 -39.31
C GLY A 222 12.33 -67.32 -39.11
N GLY A 223 11.63 -68.37 -38.68
CA GLY A 223 12.04 -69.77 -38.88
C GLY A 223 12.98 -70.35 -37.82
N ALA A 224 12.58 -71.48 -37.24
CA ALA A 224 13.49 -72.34 -36.47
C ALA A 224 14.68 -72.74 -37.36
N PRO A 225 15.94 -72.58 -36.91
CA PRO A 225 17.08 -73.10 -37.64
C PRO A 225 17.05 -74.62 -37.54
N THR A 226 16.66 -75.27 -38.63
CA THR A 226 16.93 -76.70 -38.88
C THR A 226 18.44 -76.93 -38.76
N GLY A 227 18.88 -77.53 -37.65
CA GLY A 227 20.29 -77.88 -37.45
C GLY A 227 20.81 -78.00 -36.02
N MET A 228 20.04 -77.69 -34.98
CA MET A 228 20.55 -77.84 -33.61
C MET A 228 20.79 -79.30 -33.25
N LYS A 229 22.05 -79.62 -32.92
CA LYS A 229 22.45 -80.91 -32.36
C LYS A 229 22.21 -80.93 -30.86
N ARG A 230 21.82 -82.08 -30.33
CA ARG A 230 21.57 -82.27 -28.90
C ARG A 230 22.80 -82.01 -28.04
N SER A 231 24.01 -82.26 -28.56
CA SER A 231 25.28 -81.99 -27.88
C SER A 231 25.60 -80.51 -27.73
N GLU A 232 25.07 -79.64 -28.59
CA GLU A 232 25.38 -78.21 -28.62
C GLU A 232 24.40 -77.39 -27.78
N MET A 233 23.32 -78.01 -27.28
CA MET A 233 22.32 -77.32 -26.47
C MET A 233 22.69 -77.27 -24.99
N SER A 234 22.56 -76.07 -24.40
CA SER A 234 22.64 -75.86 -22.96
C SER A 234 21.45 -76.49 -22.23
N VAL A 235 21.53 -76.63 -20.91
CA VAL A 235 20.47 -77.25 -20.10
C VAL A 235 19.15 -76.47 -20.19
N SER A 236 19.20 -75.13 -20.25
CA SER A 236 17.99 -74.31 -20.42
C SER A 236 17.36 -74.49 -21.79
N GLN A 237 18.17 -74.50 -22.85
CA GLN A 237 17.69 -74.72 -24.22
C GLN A 237 17.06 -76.10 -24.39
N LYS A 238 17.60 -77.12 -23.72
CA LYS A 238 17.00 -78.47 -23.70
C LYS A 238 15.63 -78.46 -23.03
N ALA A 239 15.51 -77.80 -21.89
CA ALA A 239 14.24 -77.69 -21.18
C ALA A 239 13.18 -76.94 -22.00
N ASP A 240 13.56 -75.83 -22.63
CA ASP A 240 12.65 -75.03 -23.46
C ASP A 240 12.22 -75.81 -24.71
N TYR A 241 13.15 -76.51 -25.38
CA TYR A 241 12.83 -77.32 -26.55
C TYR A 241 11.92 -78.52 -26.22
N ILE A 242 12.17 -79.23 -25.11
CA ILE A 242 11.28 -80.32 -24.67
C ILE A 242 9.90 -79.77 -24.31
N LYS A 243 9.83 -78.56 -23.74
CA LYS A 243 8.56 -77.91 -23.40
C LYS A 243 7.76 -77.51 -24.65
N GLU A 244 8.44 -77.03 -25.69
CA GLU A 244 7.78 -76.60 -26.93
C GLU A 244 7.47 -77.74 -27.91
N HIS A 245 8.34 -78.76 -28.00
CA HIS A 245 8.27 -79.80 -29.02
C HIS A 245 8.09 -81.22 -28.48
N GLY A 246 8.19 -81.42 -27.17
CA GLY A 246 8.09 -82.71 -26.52
C GLY A 246 9.40 -83.51 -26.51
N ASN A 247 9.49 -84.45 -25.56
CA ASN A 247 10.71 -85.24 -25.35
C ASN A 247 11.05 -86.14 -26.56
N ASP A 248 10.05 -86.66 -27.26
CA ASP A 248 10.25 -87.53 -28.44
C ASP A 248 10.86 -86.79 -29.63
N ALA A 249 10.56 -85.48 -29.78
CA ALA A 249 11.17 -84.65 -30.81
C ALA A 249 12.63 -84.33 -30.46
N PHE A 250 12.91 -84.07 -29.18
CA PHE A 250 14.26 -83.84 -28.67
C PHE A 250 15.18 -85.06 -28.87
N LEU A 251 14.67 -86.28 -28.70
CA LEU A 251 15.45 -87.51 -28.90
C LEU A 251 15.78 -87.81 -30.37
N LYS A 252 15.04 -87.21 -31.31
CA LYS A 252 15.27 -87.33 -32.76
C LYS A 252 16.26 -86.30 -33.31
N LEU A 253 16.67 -85.32 -32.49
CA LEU A 253 17.71 -84.38 -32.90
C LEU A 253 19.05 -85.13 -33.06
N PRO A 254 19.87 -84.76 -34.05
CA PRO A 254 21.20 -85.35 -34.21
C PRO A 254 22.02 -85.11 -32.94
N ASN A 255 22.86 -86.07 -32.56
CA ASN A 255 23.74 -85.91 -31.41
C ASN A 255 24.75 -84.80 -31.65
#